data_AF-A0A354P5L5-F1
#
_entry.id   AF-A0A354P5L5-F1
#
_cell.length_a   1.000
_cell.length_b   1.000
_cell.length_c   1.000
_cell.angle_alpha   90.00
_cell.angle_beta   90.00
_cell.angle_gamma   90.00
#
_symmetry.space_group_name_H-M   'P 1'
#
loop_
_entity.id
_entity.type
_entity.pdbx_description
1 polymer ?
#
loop_
_entity_poly.entity_id
_entity_poly.type
_entity_poly.pdbx_seq_one_letter_code
_entity_poly.pdbx_strand_id
1 'polypeptide(L)'
;MGAVQTAKRCSTFSFAQARALVGDLQKPNALIYWVDFLCSIIGGHLAFHAMYFLPRWMPESPYLWPALAMSYATCVILYMRAVMFIHELVHLPKEGFKAFRIAWNALCGIFLLVPSFLYYPHVDHHRRKHYGTEHDGEYLSLSHHGPWMIIGFILQALIIPFLGVARFL
;
A
#
# COMPACT_ATOMS: atom_id res chain seq x y z
N MET A 1 11.86 -62.16 8.43
CA MET A 1 11.29 -61.83 7.11
C MET A 1 10.60 -60.47 7.23
N GLY A 2 11.11 -59.48 6.52
CA GLY A 2 10.86 -58.06 6.79
C GLY A 2 9.53 -57.52 6.25
N ALA A 3 8.86 -56.72 7.07
CA ALA A 3 7.76 -55.88 6.63
C ALA A 3 8.32 -54.63 5.94
N VAL A 4 8.14 -54.54 4.62
CA VAL A 4 8.43 -53.33 3.85
C VAL A 4 7.32 -52.32 4.17
N GLN A 5 7.64 -51.29 4.95
CA GLN A 5 6.79 -50.11 5.11
C GLN A 5 6.68 -49.39 3.76
N THR A 6 5.49 -49.42 3.17
CA THR A 6 5.12 -48.58 2.03
C THR A 6 5.02 -47.12 2.49
N ALA A 7 6.14 -46.39 2.41
CA ALA A 7 6.14 -44.95 2.58
C ALA A 7 5.19 -44.33 1.54
N LYS A 8 4.09 -43.73 2.03
CA LYS A 8 3.13 -42.97 1.23
C LYS A 8 3.89 -41.84 0.55
N ARG A 9 4.10 -41.91 -0.77
CA ARG A 9 4.66 -40.79 -1.55
C ARG A 9 3.71 -39.60 -1.40
N CYS A 10 4.04 -38.65 -0.55
CA CYS A 10 3.48 -37.31 -0.67
C CYS A 10 3.84 -36.82 -2.07
N SER A 11 2.85 -36.65 -2.95
CA SER A 11 3.09 -36.01 -4.24
C SER A 11 3.68 -34.63 -3.95
N THR A 12 4.93 -34.42 -4.34
CA THR A 12 5.60 -33.13 -4.18
C THR A 12 4.89 -32.13 -5.07
N PHE A 13 4.03 -31.31 -4.48
CA PHE A 13 3.38 -30.20 -5.15
C PHE A 13 4.45 -29.24 -5.65
N SER A 14 4.62 -29.14 -6.96
CA SER A 14 5.67 -28.31 -7.55
C SER A 14 5.27 -26.84 -7.63
N PHE A 15 6.25 -25.94 -7.63
CA PHE A 15 6.01 -24.51 -7.88
C PHE A 15 5.32 -24.25 -9.24
N ALA A 16 5.56 -25.09 -10.25
CA ALA A 16 4.90 -24.98 -11.54
C ALA A 16 3.39 -25.30 -11.42
N GLN A 17 3.03 -26.36 -10.70
CA GLN A 17 1.62 -26.69 -10.42
C GLN A 17 0.95 -25.60 -9.58
N ALA A 18 1.65 -25.07 -8.57
CA ALA A 18 1.18 -23.95 -7.77
C ALA A 18 0.87 -22.72 -8.63
N ARG A 19 1.80 -22.34 -9.51
CA ARG A 19 1.64 -21.19 -10.42
C ARG A 19 0.51 -21.40 -11.42
N ALA A 20 0.34 -22.61 -11.94
CA ALA A 20 -0.73 -22.92 -12.87
C ALA A 20 -2.12 -22.79 -12.22
N LEU A 21 -2.25 -23.15 -10.95
CA LEU A 21 -3.52 -23.07 -10.21
C LEU A 21 -3.97 -21.64 -9.88
N VAL A 22 -3.05 -20.68 -9.81
CA VAL A 22 -3.35 -19.28 -9.44
C VAL A 22 -3.11 -18.29 -10.57
N GLY A 23 -2.71 -18.76 -11.75
CA GLY A 23 -2.24 -17.90 -12.84
C GLY A 23 -3.31 -16.95 -13.39
N ASP A 24 -4.56 -17.38 -13.38
CA ASP A 24 -5.72 -16.59 -13.79
C ASP A 24 -6.08 -15.48 -12.78
N LEU A 25 -5.81 -15.71 -11.49
CA LEU A 25 -6.03 -14.73 -10.42
C LEU A 25 -5.04 -13.54 -10.47
N GLN A 26 -3.95 -13.66 -11.22
CA GLN A 26 -2.90 -12.64 -11.28
C GLN A 26 -3.14 -11.57 -12.36
N LYS A 27 -4.24 -11.66 -13.15
CA LYS A 27 -4.53 -10.66 -14.17
C LYS A 27 -5.25 -9.45 -13.57
N PRO A 28 -4.63 -8.26 -13.52
CA PRO A 28 -5.26 -7.09 -12.92
C PRO A 28 -6.43 -6.59 -13.78
N ASN A 29 -7.53 -6.21 -13.13
CA ASN A 29 -8.70 -5.65 -13.78
C ASN A 29 -8.71 -4.11 -13.66
N ALA A 30 -8.37 -3.41 -14.75
CA ALA A 30 -8.26 -1.95 -14.75
C ALA A 30 -9.50 -1.22 -14.22
N LEU A 31 -10.72 -1.73 -14.45
CA LEU A 31 -11.94 -1.08 -13.96
C LEU A 31 -11.98 -1.03 -12.43
N ILE A 32 -11.58 -2.12 -11.76
CA ILE A 32 -11.53 -2.19 -10.29
C ILE A 32 -10.53 -1.16 -9.76
N TYR A 33 -9.33 -1.08 -10.36
CA TYR A 33 -8.30 -0.12 -9.97
C TYR A 33 -8.79 1.33 -10.11
N TRP A 34 -9.40 1.67 -11.23
CA TRP A 34 -9.91 3.02 -11.47
C TRP A 34 -11.03 3.39 -10.52
N VAL A 35 -12.03 2.51 -10.35
CA VAL A 35 -13.18 2.79 -9.48
C VAL A 35 -12.73 2.92 -8.03
N ASP A 36 -11.95 1.97 -7.51
CA ASP A 36 -11.46 2.00 -6.13
C ASP A 36 -10.59 3.25 -5.88
N PHE A 37 -9.62 3.53 -6.76
CA PHE A 37 -8.77 4.71 -6.60
C PHE A 37 -9.57 6.01 -6.65
N LEU A 38 -10.44 6.19 -7.65
CA LEU A 38 -11.21 7.43 -7.80
C LEU A 38 -12.20 7.62 -6.64
N CYS A 39 -12.90 6.57 -6.22
CA CYS A 39 -13.78 6.63 -5.04
C CYS A 39 -12.98 6.96 -3.77
N SER A 40 -11.79 6.38 -3.60
CA SER A 40 -10.93 6.64 -2.46
C SER A 40 -10.43 8.09 -2.44
N ILE A 41 -9.83 8.57 -3.52
CA ILE A 41 -9.25 9.92 -3.55
C ILE A 41 -10.33 11.00 -3.48
N ILE A 42 -11.43 10.86 -4.24
CA ILE A 42 -12.55 11.81 -4.21
C ILE A 42 -13.22 11.80 -2.83
N GLY A 43 -13.50 10.61 -2.29
CA GLY A 43 -14.11 10.48 -0.96
C GLY A 43 -13.23 11.06 0.15
N GLY A 44 -11.90 10.87 0.06
CA GLY A 44 -10.93 11.50 0.96
C GLY A 44 -11.01 13.03 0.92
N HIS A 45 -11.03 13.62 -0.28
CA HIS A 45 -11.20 15.07 -0.44
C HIS A 45 -12.56 15.57 0.08
N LEU A 46 -13.65 14.84 -0.17
CA LEU A 46 -14.98 15.20 0.33
C LEU A 46 -15.04 15.15 1.86
N ALA A 47 -14.45 14.13 2.48
CA ALA A 47 -14.38 14.00 3.94
C ALA A 47 -13.52 15.10 4.57
N PHE A 48 -12.37 15.42 3.95
CA PHE A 48 -11.55 16.56 4.37
C PHE A 48 -12.31 17.89 4.25
N HIS A 49 -13.02 18.10 3.15
CA HIS A 49 -13.84 19.28 2.93
C HIS A 49 -14.98 19.37 3.96
N ALA A 50 -15.64 18.24 4.28
CA ALA A 50 -16.67 18.20 5.31
C ALA A 50 -16.13 18.66 6.67
N MET A 51 -14.91 18.28 7.06
CA MET A 51 -14.30 18.76 8.30
C MET A 51 -14.18 20.29 8.36
N TYR A 52 -13.92 20.94 7.23
CA TYR A 52 -13.86 22.40 7.16
C TYR A 52 -15.25 23.05 7.20
N PHE A 53 -16.24 22.49 6.50
CA PHE A 53 -17.55 23.13 6.36
C PHE A 53 -18.57 22.81 7.47
N LEU A 54 -18.50 21.62 8.09
CA LEU A 54 -19.44 21.21 9.14
C LEU A 54 -19.55 22.23 10.29
N PRO A 55 -18.45 22.79 10.85
CA PRO A 55 -18.55 23.81 11.90
C PRO A 55 -19.27 25.08 11.47
N ARG A 56 -19.29 25.38 10.16
CA ARG A 56 -19.96 26.56 9.59
C ARG A 56 -21.44 26.30 9.30
N TRP A 57 -21.79 25.07 8.91
CA TRP A 57 -23.16 24.70 8.58
C TRP A 57 -23.98 24.33 9.82
N MET A 58 -23.34 23.84 10.87
CA MET A 58 -24.04 23.36 12.07
C MET A 58 -23.28 23.70 13.38
N PRO A 59 -22.98 24.99 13.65
CA PRO A 59 -22.11 25.39 14.75
C PRO A 59 -22.58 24.93 16.13
N GLU A 60 -23.89 24.95 16.39
CA GLU A 60 -24.49 24.62 17.70
C GLU A 60 -25.12 23.21 17.72
N SER A 61 -24.85 22.38 16.71
CA SER A 61 -25.45 21.05 16.62
C SER A 61 -24.77 20.06 17.58
N PRO A 62 -25.53 19.26 18.36
CA PRO A 62 -24.95 18.19 19.17
C PRO A 62 -24.27 17.11 18.31
N TYR A 63 -24.56 17.07 17.01
CA TYR A 63 -23.97 16.11 16.06
C TYR A 63 -22.64 16.60 15.45
N LEU A 64 -22.21 17.83 15.72
CA LEU A 64 -21.00 18.38 15.10
C LEU A 64 -19.76 17.54 15.41
N TRP A 65 -19.50 17.25 16.69
CA TRP A 65 -18.32 16.49 17.10
C TRP A 65 -18.31 15.05 16.57
N PRO A 66 -19.42 14.26 16.67
CA PRO A 66 -19.51 12.97 15.99
C PRO A 66 -19.28 13.06 14.47
N ALA A 67 -19.86 14.06 13.80
CA ALA A 67 -19.71 14.23 12.36
C ALA A 67 -18.26 14.56 11.97
N LEU A 68 -17.56 15.39 12.75
CA LEU A 68 -16.15 15.68 12.55
C LEU A 68 -15.27 14.45 12.78
N ALA A 69 -15.54 13.67 13.83
CA ALA A 69 -14.79 12.44 14.11
C ALA A 69 -14.96 11.41 12.98
N MET A 70 -16.20 11.22 12.50
CA MET A 70 -16.46 10.36 11.35
C MET A 70 -15.77 10.87 10.09
N SER A 71 -15.88 12.18 9.81
CA SER A 71 -15.22 12.79 8.64
C SER A 71 -13.70 12.63 8.69
N TYR A 72 -13.09 12.80 9.86
CA TYR A 72 -11.66 12.57 10.06
C TYR A 72 -11.29 11.11 9.82
N ALA A 73 -11.99 10.16 10.43
CA ALA A 73 -11.73 8.73 10.24
C ALA A 73 -11.86 8.32 8.77
N THR A 74 -12.93 8.75 8.09
CA THR A 74 -13.14 8.50 6.66
C THR A 74 -12.04 9.14 5.81
N CYS A 75 -11.66 10.38 6.10
CA CYS A 75 -10.56 11.08 5.43
C CYS A 75 -9.25 10.28 5.51
N VAL A 76 -8.84 9.89 6.72
CA VAL A 76 -7.62 9.12 6.95
C VAL A 76 -7.67 7.77 6.22
N ILE A 77 -8.75 7.00 6.37
CA ILE A 77 -8.88 5.67 5.76
C ILE A 77 -8.81 5.75 4.24
N LEU A 78 -9.52 6.71 3.64
CA LEU A 78 -9.59 6.83 2.18
C LEU A 78 -8.30 7.38 1.58
N TYR A 79 -7.64 8.35 2.22
CA TYR A 79 -6.31 8.76 1.77
C TYR A 79 -5.27 7.66 1.94
N MET A 80 -5.31 6.92 3.05
CA MET A 80 -4.45 5.74 3.21
C MET A 80 -4.71 4.72 2.11
N ARG A 81 -5.96 4.41 1.77
CA ARG A 81 -6.30 3.53 0.65
C ARG A 81 -5.74 4.06 -0.67
N ALA A 82 -5.94 5.35 -0.96
CA ALA A 82 -5.47 5.98 -2.19
C ALA A 82 -3.94 5.98 -2.31
N VAL A 83 -3.20 6.21 -1.21
CA VAL A 83 -1.73 6.19 -1.19
C VAL A 83 -1.19 4.77 -1.32
N MET A 84 -1.79 3.79 -0.63
CA MET A 84 -1.32 2.39 -0.67
C MET A 84 -1.34 1.77 -2.07
N PHE A 85 -2.12 2.32 -3.01
CA PHE A 85 -2.05 1.92 -4.42
C PHE A 85 -0.63 2.02 -5.00
N ILE A 86 0.28 2.85 -4.45
CA ILE A 86 1.68 2.90 -4.88
C ILE A 86 2.34 1.52 -4.90
N HIS A 87 1.96 0.67 -3.94
CA HIS A 87 2.46 -0.68 -3.76
C HIS A 87 2.00 -1.60 -4.88
N GLU A 88 0.75 -1.48 -5.32
CA GLU A 88 0.25 -2.23 -6.47
C GLU A 88 0.73 -1.63 -7.79
N LEU A 89 0.84 -0.30 -7.86
CA LEU A 89 1.22 0.47 -9.04
C LEU A 89 2.58 0.05 -9.60
N VAL A 90 3.51 -0.30 -8.71
CA VAL A 90 4.85 -0.76 -9.05
C VAL A 90 4.85 -2.20 -9.58
N HIS A 91 3.89 -3.02 -9.16
CA HIS A 91 3.71 -4.41 -9.60
C HIS A 91 2.83 -4.55 -10.85
N LEU A 92 2.06 -3.51 -11.20
CA LEU A 92 1.21 -3.52 -12.40
C LEU A 92 2.04 -3.67 -13.69
N PRO A 93 1.50 -4.32 -14.74
CA PRO A 93 2.17 -4.41 -16.03
C PRO A 93 2.34 -3.02 -16.66
N LYS A 94 3.38 -2.87 -17.49
CA LYS A 94 3.64 -1.60 -18.20
C LYS A 94 2.50 -1.26 -19.16
N GLU A 95 2.05 -2.26 -19.92
CA GLU A 95 0.95 -2.14 -20.88
C GLU A 95 -0.40 -2.04 -20.16
N GLY A 96 -1.34 -1.27 -20.72
CA GLY A 96 -2.70 -1.13 -20.21
C GLY A 96 -2.88 -0.16 -19.02
N PHE A 97 -1.83 0.15 -18.24
CA PHE A 97 -1.93 0.96 -17.01
C PHE A 97 -1.21 2.31 -17.07
N LYS A 98 -0.77 2.76 -18.25
CA LYS A 98 -0.09 4.07 -18.41
C LYS A 98 -0.96 5.23 -17.94
N ALA A 99 -2.23 5.27 -18.36
CA ALA A 99 -3.16 6.33 -17.96
C ALA A 99 -3.42 6.31 -16.45
N PHE A 100 -3.56 5.12 -15.85
CA PHE A 100 -3.76 4.98 -14.41
C PHE A 100 -2.56 5.52 -13.62
N ARG A 101 -1.32 5.22 -14.04
CA ARG A 101 -0.10 5.79 -13.43
C ARG A 101 -0.06 7.30 -13.49
N ILE A 102 -0.43 7.88 -14.62
CA ILE A 102 -0.47 9.34 -14.80
C ILE A 102 -1.51 9.94 -13.85
N ALA A 103 -2.73 9.41 -13.86
CA ALA A 103 -3.81 9.91 -13.01
C ALA A 103 -3.49 9.75 -11.51
N TRP A 104 -2.95 8.60 -11.10
CA TRP A 104 -2.57 8.37 -9.70
C TRP A 104 -1.50 9.35 -9.23
N ASN A 105 -0.45 9.58 -10.02
CA ASN A 105 0.56 10.59 -9.67
C ASN A 105 -0.02 12.00 -9.64
N ALA A 106 -0.82 12.36 -10.65
CA ALA A 106 -1.39 13.69 -10.79
C ALA A 106 -2.40 14.02 -9.69
N LEU A 107 -3.15 13.04 -9.18
CA LEU A 107 -4.21 13.26 -8.19
C LEU A 107 -3.80 12.90 -6.76
N CYS A 108 -2.79 12.06 -6.57
CA CYS A 108 -2.40 11.53 -5.26
C CYS A 108 -0.88 11.61 -5.04
N GLY A 109 -0.09 10.90 -5.85
CA GLY A 109 1.34 10.71 -5.61
C GLY A 109 2.13 12.01 -5.46
N ILE A 110 1.99 12.94 -6.41
CA ILE A 110 2.73 14.22 -6.38
C ILE A 110 2.26 15.09 -5.20
N PHE A 111 0.94 15.21 -5.01
CA PHE A 111 0.38 16.05 -3.94
C PHE A 111 0.72 15.55 -2.54
N LEU A 112 0.90 14.25 -2.37
CA LEU A 112 1.30 13.62 -1.12
C LEU A 112 2.82 13.36 -1.03
N LEU A 113 3.61 13.98 -1.91
CA LEU A 113 5.09 13.91 -1.92
C LEU A 113 5.64 12.48 -2.03
N VAL A 114 4.88 11.61 -2.67
CA VAL A 114 5.20 10.21 -2.96
C VAL A 114 4.98 9.87 -4.43
N PRO A 115 5.60 10.60 -5.39
CA PRO A 115 5.52 10.23 -6.79
C PRO A 115 6.05 8.81 -7.01
N SER A 116 5.42 8.07 -7.92
CA SER A 116 5.55 6.61 -7.99
C SER A 116 6.98 6.11 -8.23
N PHE A 117 7.86 6.92 -8.83
CA PHE A 117 9.25 6.53 -9.09
C PHE A 117 10.05 6.30 -7.80
N LEU A 118 9.65 6.94 -6.68
CA LEU A 118 10.29 6.74 -5.38
C LEU A 118 10.08 5.33 -4.83
N TYR A 119 9.09 4.60 -5.35
CA TYR A 119 8.75 3.25 -4.92
C TYR A 119 9.30 2.16 -5.84
N TYR A 120 10.07 2.52 -6.86
CA TYR A 120 10.65 1.54 -7.78
C TYR A 120 11.64 0.55 -7.14
N PRO A 121 12.42 0.91 -6.10
CA PRO A 121 13.24 -0.05 -5.35
C PRO A 121 12.44 -1.23 -4.78
N HIS A 122 11.14 -1.06 -4.56
CA HIS A 122 10.26 -2.15 -4.12
C HIS A 122 10.25 -3.34 -5.08
N VAL A 123 10.45 -3.10 -6.38
CA VAL A 123 10.56 -4.21 -7.35
C VAL A 123 11.80 -5.06 -7.04
N ASP A 124 12.91 -4.42 -6.67
CA ASP A 124 14.15 -5.10 -6.32
C ASP A 124 14.01 -5.86 -5.01
N HIS A 125 13.28 -5.32 -4.04
CA HIS A 125 12.93 -6.03 -2.81
C HIS A 125 12.27 -7.40 -3.12
N HIS A 126 11.35 -7.48 -4.08
CA HIS A 126 10.71 -8.76 -4.45
C HIS A 126 11.57 -9.68 -5.33
N ARG A 127 12.75 -9.24 -5.80
CA ARG A 127 13.62 -10.11 -6.61
C ARG A 127 14.32 -11.12 -5.73
N ARG A 128 14.16 -12.40 -6.06
CA ARG A 128 14.81 -13.52 -5.36
C ARG A 128 16.32 -13.35 -5.11
N LYS A 129 17.05 -12.66 -6.00
CA LYS A 129 18.49 -12.43 -5.85
C LYS A 129 18.85 -11.32 -4.87
N HIS A 130 17.93 -10.40 -4.60
CA HIS A 130 18.17 -9.21 -3.78
C HIS A 130 17.48 -9.34 -2.42
N TYR A 131 16.27 -9.90 -2.37
CA TYR A 131 15.49 -10.03 -1.13
C TYR A 131 16.33 -10.54 0.04
N GLY A 132 16.34 -9.76 1.13
CA GLY A 132 17.03 -10.14 2.38
C GLY A 132 18.56 -10.11 2.33
N THR A 133 19.14 -9.50 1.29
CA THR A 133 20.58 -9.24 1.17
C THR A 133 20.90 -7.77 1.42
N GLU A 134 22.19 -7.42 1.48
CA GLU A 134 22.66 -6.03 1.54
C GLU A 134 22.29 -5.16 0.32
N HIS A 135 21.84 -5.78 -0.78
CA HIS A 135 21.34 -5.10 -1.96
C HIS A 135 19.84 -4.77 -1.90
N ASP A 136 19.16 -5.15 -0.81
CA ASP A 136 17.75 -4.87 -0.57
C ASP A 136 17.59 -3.58 0.24
N GLY A 137 17.20 -2.50 -0.43
CA GLY A 137 17.01 -1.19 0.19
C GLY A 137 15.79 -1.09 1.11
N GLU A 138 14.90 -2.09 1.13
CA GLU A 138 13.68 -2.09 1.94
C GLU A 138 13.71 -3.11 3.08
N TYR A 139 14.61 -4.09 3.02
CA TYR A 139 14.71 -5.10 4.07
C TYR A 139 15.46 -4.58 5.30
N LEU A 140 14.72 -4.45 6.40
CA LEU A 140 15.27 -4.24 7.73
C LEU A 140 15.15 -5.54 8.53
N SER A 141 16.28 -6.07 9.01
CA SER A 141 16.36 -7.32 9.77
C SER A 141 15.86 -7.19 11.20
N LEU A 142 14.71 -6.52 11.43
CA LEU A 142 14.14 -6.17 12.74
C LEU A 142 14.10 -7.34 13.72
N SER A 143 13.84 -8.55 13.22
CA SER A 143 13.81 -9.79 14.02
C SER A 143 15.15 -10.17 14.66
N HIS A 144 16.26 -9.65 14.15
CA HIS A 144 17.61 -9.88 14.66
C HIS A 144 18.09 -8.74 15.58
N HIS A 145 17.22 -7.76 15.88
CA HIS A 145 17.52 -6.63 16.76
C HIS A 145 16.61 -6.63 18.00
N GLY A 146 16.99 -5.83 19.01
CA GLY A 146 16.18 -5.67 20.22
C GLY A 146 14.84 -4.97 19.95
N PRO A 147 13.84 -5.12 20.84
CA PRO A 147 12.49 -4.59 20.66
C PRO A 147 12.44 -3.07 20.48
N TRP A 148 13.43 -2.33 20.99
CA TRP A 148 13.57 -0.89 20.80
C TRP A 148 13.69 -0.48 19.33
N MET A 149 14.24 -1.35 18.47
CA MET A 149 14.35 -1.06 17.04
C MET A 149 12.97 -1.11 16.36
N ILE A 150 12.08 -2.00 16.81
CA ILE A 150 10.69 -2.06 16.36
C ILE A 150 9.93 -0.80 16.81
N ILE A 151 10.12 -0.38 18.06
CA ILE A 151 9.52 0.85 18.58
C ILE A 151 10.00 2.06 17.76
N GLY A 152 11.30 2.17 17.51
CA GLY A 152 11.88 3.22 16.67
C GLY A 152 11.32 3.19 15.24
N PHE A 153 11.18 2.00 14.64
CA PHE A 153 10.60 1.81 13.31
C PHE A 153 9.13 2.25 13.21
N ILE A 154 8.36 2.13 14.29
CA ILE A 154 6.99 2.65 14.35
C ILE A 154 7.00 4.18 14.54
N LEU A 155 7.82 4.67 15.47
CA LEU A 155 7.88 6.10 15.81
C LEU A 155 8.40 6.98 14.67
N GLN A 156 9.27 6.46 13.79
CA GLN A 156 9.73 7.22 12.62
C GLN A 156 8.59 7.65 11.70
N ALA A 157 7.42 7.00 11.73
CA ALA A 157 6.25 7.43 10.94
C ALA A 157 5.82 8.87 11.26
N LEU A 158 6.15 9.38 12.45
CA LEU A 158 5.91 10.77 12.84
C LEU A 158 6.90 11.75 12.19
N ILE A 159 8.08 11.27 11.79
CA ILE A 159 9.18 12.07 11.24
C ILE A 159 9.15 12.05 9.70
N ILE A 160 8.72 10.94 9.10
CA ILE A 160 8.66 10.74 7.63
C ILE A 160 7.99 11.90 6.88
N PRO A 161 6.85 12.47 7.31
CA PRO A 161 6.22 13.59 6.59
C PRO A 161 7.15 14.80 6.44
N PHE A 162 7.93 15.12 7.47
CA PHE A 162 8.89 16.22 7.44
C PHE A 162 10.08 15.92 6.52
N LEU A 163 10.60 14.68 6.57
CA LEU A 163 11.65 14.23 5.65
C LEU A 163 11.15 14.22 4.19
N GLY A 164 9.87 13.90 3.99
CA GLY A 164 9.20 13.97 2.70
C GLY A 164 9.22 15.38 2.12
N VAL A 165 8.91 16.40 2.92
CA VAL A 165 9.04 17.82 2.50
C VAL A 165 10.49 18.18 2.22
N ALA A 166 11.40 17.87 3.16
CA ALA A 166 12.82 18.21 3.03
C ALA A 166 13.48 17.58 1.79
N ARG A 167 13.02 16.40 1.35
CA ARG A 167 13.49 15.74 0.12
C ARG A 167 13.33 16.59 -1.15
N PHE A 168 12.35 17.50 -1.18
CA PHE A 168 11.98 18.29 -2.36
C PHE A 168 12.31 19.79 -2.24
N LEU A 169 13.02 20.20 -1.19
CA LEU A 169 13.55 21.56 -1.01
C LEU A 169 15.02 21.61 -1.45
#